data_AF-A0A2V9ZDV7-F1
#
_entry.id   AF-A0A2V9ZDV7-F1
#
_cell.length_a   1.000
_cell.length_b   1.000
_cell.length_c   1.000
_cell.angle_alpha   90.00
_cell.angle_beta   90.00
_cell.angle_gamma   90.00
#
_symmetry.space_group_name_H-M   'P 1'
#
loop_
_entity.id
_entity.type
_entity.pdbx_description
1 polymer ?
#
loop_
_entity_poly.entity_id
_entity_poly.type
_entity_poly.pdbx_seq_one_letter_code
_entity_poly.pdbx_strand_id
1 'polypeptide(L)' 'MRIGHCPVAGASLAWGDSLELKNGSLIKGKFMGGTENEISFQVGSLMQKYNLAEIVSLKFDSESAASDQPKPSTSSL' A
#
# COMPACT_ATOMS: atom_id res chain seq x y z
N MET A 1 5.17 -4.49 -43.42
CA MET A 1 5.46 -4.27 -41.99
C MET A 1 4.16 -3.83 -41.31
N ARG A 2 3.65 -4.57 -40.33
CA ARG A 2 2.39 -4.22 -39.65
C ARG A 2 2.69 -3.21 -38.55
N ILE A 3 2.10 -2.02 -38.66
CA ILE A 3 2.15 -0.96 -37.66
C ILE A 3 1.26 -1.42 -36.50
N GLY A 4 1.87 -1.97 -35.45
CA GLY A 4 1.19 -2.34 -34.21
C GLY A 4 1.04 -1.10 -33.33
N HIS A 5 -0.07 -0.38 -33.53
CA HIS A 5 -0.54 0.64 -32.62
C HIS A 5 -1.20 -0.09 -31.42
N CYS A 6 -0.53 -0.12 -30.28
CA CYS A 6 -1.14 -0.47 -29.00
C CYS A 6 -1.02 0.74 -28.06
N PRO A 7 -1.98 1.68 -28.07
CA PRO A 7 -2.05 2.65 -27.00
C PRO A 7 -2.86 2.03 -25.86
N VAL A 8 -2.47 2.33 -24.62
CA VAL A 8 -3.28 2.15 -23.40
C VAL A 8 -3.38 0.70 -22.91
N ALA A 9 -3.20 0.37 -21.63
CA ALA A 9 -3.19 1.18 -20.42
C ALA A 9 -2.15 0.61 -19.46
N GLY A 10 -1.09 1.36 -19.20
CA GLY A 10 -0.28 1.16 -18.00
C GLY A 10 -1.06 1.65 -16.78
N ALA A 11 -2.13 0.96 -16.41
CA ALA A 11 -2.69 1.08 -15.08
C ALA A 11 -1.76 0.30 -14.16
N SER A 12 -0.63 0.89 -13.78
CA SER A 12 0.04 0.50 -12.55
C SER A 12 -0.98 0.75 -11.46
N LEU A 13 -1.74 -0.28 -11.11
CA LEU A 13 -2.49 -0.34 -9.87
C LEU A 13 -1.42 -0.21 -8.80
N ALA A 14 -1.17 1.02 -8.36
CA ALA A 14 -0.33 1.31 -7.22
C ALA A 14 -1.11 0.85 -5.99
N TRP A 15 -1.23 -0.47 -5.83
CA TRP A 15 -1.69 -1.12 -4.62
C TRP A 15 -0.65 -0.81 -3.55
N GLY A 16 -1.01 0.16 -2.72
CA GLY A 16 -0.16 0.73 -1.71
C GLY A 16 -1.03 1.30 -0.62
N ASP A 17 -0.48 1.30 0.57
CA ASP A 17 -1.04 1.94 1.75
C ASP A 17 -1.44 3.39 1.43
N SER A 18 -2.43 3.89 2.17
CA SER A 18 -2.95 5.24 2.01
C SER A 18 -2.82 6.00 3.31
N LEU A 19 -2.25 7.20 3.25
CA LEU A 19 -2.08 8.10 4.37
C LEU A 19 -2.94 9.35 4.15
N GLU A 20 -3.87 9.60 5.06
CA GLU A 20 -4.70 10.79 5.07
C GLU A 20 -4.17 11.78 6.12
N LEU A 21 -3.96 13.03 5.71
CA LEU A 21 -3.45 14.10 6.55
C LEU A 21 -4.58 15.04 6.97
N LYS A 22 -4.37 15.78 8.07
CA LYS A 22 -5.34 16.73 8.63
C LYS A 22 -5.73 17.86 7.67
N ASN A 23 -4.86 18.20 6.74
CA ASN A 23 -5.14 19.18 5.70
C ASN A 23 -6.06 18.63 4.57
N GLY A 24 -6.51 17.37 4.67
CA GLY A 24 -7.32 16.70 3.66
C GLY A 24 -6.53 16.04 2.54
N SER A 25 -5.19 16.06 2.58
CA SER A 25 -4.36 15.39 1.57
C SER A 25 -4.39 13.88 1.75
N LEU A 26 -4.59 13.17 0.65
CA LEU A 26 -4.48 11.71 0.59
C LEU A 26 -3.23 11.31 -0.19
N ILE A 27 -2.34 10.59 0.47
CA ILE A 27 -1.04 10.18 -0.06
C ILE A 27 -1.05 8.67 -0.26
N LYS A 28 -0.66 8.22 -1.46
CA LYS A 28 -0.50 6.81 -1.79
C LYS A 28 0.96 6.41 -1.68
N GLY A 29 1.24 5.30 -1.00
CA GLY A 29 2.62 4.88 -0.76
C GLY A 29 2.70 3.58 0.04
N LYS A 30 3.80 3.42 0.79
CA LYS A 30 4.00 2.26 1.65
C LYS A 30 4.50 2.69 3.03
N PHE A 31 3.90 2.17 4.08
CA PHE A 31 4.37 2.40 5.43
C PHE A 31 5.65 1.61 5.70
N MET A 32 6.68 2.30 6.19
CA MET A 32 8.02 1.74 6.39
C MET A 32 8.42 1.67 7.87
N GLY A 33 7.52 1.99 8.78
CA GLY A 33 7.79 2.07 10.22
C GLY A 33 7.68 3.49 10.75
N GLY A 34 8.00 3.67 12.03
CA GLY A 34 7.91 4.97 12.69
C GLY A 34 8.48 4.94 14.09
N THR A 35 8.46 6.12 14.71
CA THR A 35 8.74 6.35 16.13
C THR A 35 7.46 6.78 16.84
N GLU A 36 7.58 7.22 18.09
CA GLU A 36 6.45 7.75 18.86
C GLU A 36 5.85 9.05 18.28
N ASN A 37 6.58 9.78 17.42
CA ASN A 37 6.15 11.10 16.93
C ASN A 37 6.02 11.21 15.41
N GLU A 38 6.62 10.28 14.65
CA GLU A 38 6.64 10.34 13.19
C GLU A 38 6.59 8.95 12.57
N ILE A 39 6.10 8.87 11.34
CA ILE A 39 6.19 7.67 10.50
C ILE A 39 7.03 7.95 9.27
N SER A 40 7.68 6.90 8.78
CA SER A 40 8.34 6.89 7.48
C SER A 40 7.41 6.22 6.47
N PHE A 41 7.11 6.93 5.39
CA PHE A 41 6.18 6.52 4.36
C PHE A 41 6.85 6.70 2.99
N GLN A 42 6.97 5.60 2.24
CA GLN A 42 7.58 5.60 0.93
C GLN A 42 6.56 5.98 -0.14
N VAL A 43 6.81 7.06 -0.86
CA VAL A 43 5.99 7.53 -1.99
C VAL A 43 6.81 7.34 -3.26
N GLY A 44 6.40 6.37 -4.10
CA GLY A 44 7.21 5.91 -5.22
C GLY A 44 8.56 5.35 -4.74
N SER A 45 9.66 6.01 -5.07
CA SER A 45 11.02 5.63 -4.63
C SER A 45 11.58 6.53 -3.51
N LEU A 46 10.80 7.47 -3.01
CA LEU A 46 11.24 8.43 -2.00
C LEU A 46 10.67 8.08 -0.63
N MET A 47 11.53 8.03 0.39
CA MET A 47 11.08 8.00 1.78
C MET A 47 10.74 9.42 2.25
N GLN A 48 9.52 9.60 2.73
CA GLN A 48 9.05 10.84 3.34
C GLN A 48 8.64 10.57 4.78
N LYS A 49 8.84 11.57 5.64
CA LYS A 49 8.50 11.51 7.06
C LYS A 49 7.28 12.37 7.34
N TYR A 50 6.34 11.82 8.09
CA TYR A 50 5.11 12.50 8.46
C TYR A 50 4.94 12.47 9.97
N ASN A 51 4.64 13.61 10.58
CA ASN A 51 4.37 13.70 12.01
C ASN A 51 3.02 13.04 12.32
N LEU A 52 2.95 12.23 13.37
CA LEU A 52 1.72 11.56 13.80
C LEU A 52 0.61 12.54 14.17
N ALA A 53 0.96 13.72 14.71
CA ALA A 53 0.01 14.78 15.00
C ALA A 53 -0.68 15.31 13.74
N GLU A 54 -0.12 15.14 12.55
CA GLU A 54 -0.69 15.62 11.28
C GLU A 54 -1.48 14.54 10.52
N ILE A 55 -1.43 13.30 11.00
CA ILE A 55 -2.06 12.15 10.36
C ILE A 55 -3.46 11.94 10.92
N VAL A 56 -4.42 11.79 10.01
CA VAL A 56 -5.81 11.44 10.34
C VAL A 56 -6.01 9.94 10.29
N SER A 57 -5.53 9.29 9.22
CA SER A 57 -5.64 7.85 9.08
C SER A 57 -4.51 7.26 8.25
N LEU A 58 -4.10 6.05 8.62
CA LEU A 58 -3.22 5.18 7.82
C LEU A 58 -3.99 3.91 7.52
N LYS A 59 -4.21 3.63 6.23
CA LYS A 59 -4.90 2.45 5.74
C LYS A 59 -3.91 1.56 5.01
N PHE A 60 -3.81 0.31 5.45
CA PHE A 60 -2.99 -0.69 4.78
C PHE A 60 -3.81 -1.35 3.69
N ASP A 61 -3.41 -1.13 2.44
CA ASP A 61 -4.00 -1.79 1.28
C ASP A 61 -3.07 -2.93 0.88
N SER A 62 -2.85 -3.85 1.82
CA SER A 62 -2.34 -5.16 1.45
C SER A 62 -3.54 -5.90 0.88
N GLU A 63 -3.50 -6.22 -0.41
CA GLU A 63 -4.19 -7.42 -0.87
C GLU A 63 -3.80 -8.49 0.13
N SER A 64 -4.77 -8.95 0.94
CA SER A 64 -4.51 -10.01 1.90
C SER A 64 -3.95 -11.12 1.04
N ALA A 65 -2.63 -11.37 1.15
CA ALA A 65 -2.12 -12.68 0.84
C ALA A 65 -2.96 -13.55 1.74
N ALA A 66 -4.03 -14.11 1.17
CA ALA A 66 -4.90 -15.03 1.86
C ALA A 66 -3.91 -16.05 2.39
N SER A 67 -3.72 -16.00 3.70
CA SER A 67 -2.88 -16.96 4.37
C SER A 67 -3.45 -18.28 3.90
N ASP A 68 -2.67 -19.01 3.07
CA ASP A 68 -2.88 -20.40 2.78
C ASP A 68 -2.66 -21.10 4.13
N GLN A 69 -3.63 -20.91 5.02
CA GLN A 69 -3.71 -21.64 6.26
C GLN A 69 -3.99 -23.06 5.77
N PRO A 70 -3.07 -24.02 5.99
CA PRO A 70 -3.36 -25.39 5.65
C PRO A 70 -4.63 -25.73 6.42
N LYS A 71 -5.73 -26.00 5.70
CA LYS A 71 -6.92 -26.54 6.34
C LYS A 71 -6.45 -27.77 7.12
N PRO A 72 -6.78 -27.92 8.41
CA PRO A 72 -6.46 -29.15 9.11
C PRO A 72 -7.15 -30.28 8.34
N SER A 73 -6.36 -31.11 7.67
CA SER A 73 -6.85 -32.35 7.07
C SER A 73 -7.29 -33.24 8.22
N THR A 74 -8.59 -33.23 8.51
CA THR A 74 -9.21 -34.23 9.39
C THR A 74 -9.10 -35.56 8.66
N SER A 75 -7.96 -36.22 8.83
CA SER A 75 -7.76 -37.61 8.44
C SER A 75 -8.56 -38.47 9.43
N SER A 76 -9.81 -38.74 9.11
CA SER A 76 -10.59 -39.78 9.78
C SER A 76 -10.05 -41.15 9.35
N LEU A 77 -9.48 -41.88 10.31
CA LEU A 77 -9.27 -43.32 10.26
C LEU A 77 -10.29 -43.99 11.18
#